data_AF-A0AA43LAB9-F1
#
_entry.id   AF-A0AA43LAB9-F1
#
_cell.length_a   1.000
_cell.length_b   1.000
_cell.length_c   1.000
_cell.angle_alpha   90.00
_cell.angle_beta   90.00
_cell.angle_gamma   90.00
#
_symmetry.space_group_name_H-M   'P 1'
#
loop_
_entity.id
_entity.type
_entity.pdbx_description
1 polymer ?
#
loop_
_entity_poly.entity_id
_entity_poly.type
_entity_poly.pdbx_seq_one_letter_code
_entity_poly.pdbx_strand_id
1 'polypeptide(L)'
;METQEILAVVGQQLQLSEQQGAAVRMLFDGMVAIKTEMAEDKEEMKMMVQEVRDSVTLIDAECDQMQQAVRVKSNELTKHRFKDSDMKFKEMVGRYRRMIWSKLKENFSVAKYSHLRRIDFDDAIEFVRNFQPEDYI
;
A
#
# COMPACT_ATOMS: atom_id res chain seq x y z
N MET A 1 75.55 -11.20 -9.96
CA MET A 1 74.47 -11.94 -10.64
C MET A 1 73.10 -11.70 -10.01
N GLU A 2 73.03 -11.21 -8.77
CA GLU A 2 71.77 -11.09 -8.00
C GLU A 2 70.87 -9.88 -8.36
N THR A 3 71.44 -8.76 -8.82
CA THR A 3 70.66 -7.52 -9.04
C THR A 3 69.76 -7.56 -10.27
N GLN A 4 70.17 -8.24 -11.35
CA GLN A 4 69.36 -8.37 -12.57
C GLN A 4 68.15 -9.30 -12.36
N GLU A 5 68.31 -10.37 -11.59
CA GLU A 5 67.19 -11.27 -11.25
C GLU A 5 66.18 -10.58 -10.35
N ILE A 6 66.63 -9.80 -9.35
CA ILE A 6 65.74 -9.00 -8.48
C ILE A 6 64.94 -7.99 -9.31
N LEU A 7 65.58 -7.28 -10.24
CA LEU A 7 64.90 -6.33 -11.14
C LEU A 7 63.87 -7.00 -12.05
N ALA A 8 64.16 -8.20 -12.55
CA ALA A 8 63.23 -8.96 -13.38
C ALA A 8 61.99 -9.41 -12.58
N VAL A 9 62.19 -9.90 -11.35
CA VAL A 9 61.09 -10.30 -10.45
C VAL A 9 60.22 -9.10 -10.10
N VAL A 10 60.83 -7.96 -9.72
CA VAL A 10 60.10 -6.73 -9.39
C VAL A 10 59.32 -6.20 -10.60
N GLY A 11 59.92 -6.23 -11.80
CA GLY A 11 59.23 -5.83 -13.03
C GLY A 11 58.02 -6.71 -13.34
N GLN A 12 58.13 -8.02 -13.15
CA GLN A 12 57.03 -8.97 -13.33
C GLN A 12 55.92 -8.75 -12.29
N GLN A 13 56.28 -8.42 -11.06
CA GLN A 13 55.34 -8.13 -9.97
C GLN A 13 54.57 -6.81 -10.22
N LEU A 14 55.24 -5.79 -10.74
CA LEU A 14 54.61 -4.54 -11.19
C LEU A 14 53.58 -4.80 -12.28
N GLN A 15 53.94 -5.61 -13.29
CA GLN A 15 53.05 -5.94 -14.40
C GLN A 15 51.80 -6.72 -13.93
N LEU A 16 51.98 -7.65 -12.98
CA LEU A 16 50.89 -8.37 -12.34
C LEU A 16 49.98 -7.44 -11.52
N SER A 17 50.58 -6.49 -10.79
CA SER A 17 49.85 -5.49 -10.01
C SER A 17 49.03 -4.56 -10.90
N GLU A 18 49.55 -4.17 -12.08
CA GLU A 18 48.80 -3.37 -13.04
C GLU A 18 47.60 -4.12 -13.62
N GLN A 19 47.78 -5.40 -13.98
CA GLN A 19 46.69 -6.25 -14.47
C GLN A 19 45.61 -6.46 -13.42
N GLN A 20 46.00 -6.70 -12.16
CA GLN A 20 45.06 -6.76 -11.04
C GLN A 20 44.34 -5.43 -10.85
N GLY A 21 45.04 -4.30 -10.93
CA GLY A 21 44.45 -2.97 -10.83
C GLY A 21 43.44 -2.67 -11.94
N ALA A 22 43.68 -3.16 -13.16
CA ALA A 22 42.74 -3.05 -14.28
C ALA A 22 41.48 -3.91 -14.05
N ALA A 23 41.66 -5.16 -13.59
CA ALA A 23 40.55 -6.04 -13.25
C ALA A 23 39.67 -5.47 -12.12
N VAL A 24 40.29 -4.90 -11.08
CA VAL A 24 39.57 -4.26 -9.97
C VAL A 24 38.79 -3.03 -10.44
N ARG A 25 39.34 -2.21 -11.34
CA ARG A 25 38.61 -1.08 -11.94
C ARG A 25 37.40 -1.53 -12.74
N MET A 26 37.54 -2.55 -13.57
CA MET A 26 36.41 -3.13 -14.32
C MET A 26 35.30 -3.66 -13.39
N LEU A 27 35.67 -4.34 -12.31
CA LEU A 27 34.70 -4.81 -11.32
C LEU A 27 34.01 -3.65 -10.60
N PHE A 28 34.75 -2.58 -10.28
CA PHE A 28 34.19 -1.39 -9.67
C PHE A 28 33.20 -0.68 -10.60
N ASP A 29 33.55 -0.48 -11.87
CA ASP A 29 32.68 0.13 -12.87
C ASP A 29 31.41 -0.72 -13.07
N GLY A 30 31.55 -2.05 -13.11
CA GLY A 30 30.41 -2.97 -13.15
C GLY A 30 29.51 -2.87 -11.90
N MET A 31 30.10 -2.73 -10.71
CA MET A 31 29.33 -2.51 -9.48
C MET A 31 28.60 -1.16 -9.46
N VAL A 32 29.22 -0.10 -10.01
CA VAL A 32 28.57 1.21 -10.15
C VAL A 32 27.39 1.14 -11.11
N ALA A 33 27.53 0.43 -12.24
CA ALA A 33 26.45 0.22 -13.20
C ALA A 33 25.29 -0.56 -12.57
N ILE A 34 25.57 -1.69 -11.91
CA ILE A 34 24.54 -2.49 -11.21
C ILE A 34 23.83 -1.66 -10.15
N LYS A 35 24.56 -0.85 -9.36
CA LYS A 35 23.95 0.01 -8.35
C LYS A 35 23.00 1.05 -8.95
N THR A 36 23.33 1.54 -10.14
CA THR A 36 22.52 2.54 -10.85
C THR A 36 21.25 1.90 -11.40
N GLU A 37 21.35 0.75 -12.09
CA GLU A 37 20.20 -0.03 -12.56
C GLU A 37 19.28 -0.42 -11.39
N MET A 38 19.84 -0.90 -10.27
CA MET A 38 19.07 -1.22 -9.07
C MET A 38 18.32 -0.01 -8.48
N ALA A 39 18.86 1.21 -8.63
CA ALA A 39 18.18 2.41 -8.14
C ALA A 39 17.00 2.78 -9.04
N GLU A 40 17.14 2.61 -10.35
CA GLU A 40 16.09 2.82 -11.35
C GLU A 40 14.96 1.79 -11.19
N ASP A 41 15.29 0.49 -11.13
CA ASP A 41 14.33 -0.60 -10.92
C ASP A 41 13.51 -0.41 -9.63
N LYS A 42 14.16 0.08 -8.57
CA LYS A 42 13.49 0.35 -7.30
C LYS A 42 12.46 1.46 -7.43
N GLU A 43 12.72 2.48 -8.24
CA GLU A 43 11.79 3.59 -8.42
C GLU A 43 10.62 3.17 -9.30
N GLU A 44 10.87 2.42 -10.38
CA GLU A 44 9.81 1.82 -11.20
C GLU A 44 8.89 0.91 -10.38
N MET A 45 9.47 0.07 -9.51
CA MET A 45 8.71 -0.81 -8.64
C MET A 45 7.81 -0.03 -7.66
N LYS A 46 8.28 1.10 -7.11
CA LYS A 46 7.43 1.95 -6.25
C LYS A 46 6.26 2.55 -7.03
N MET A 47 6.50 3.01 -8.27
CA MET A 47 5.45 3.55 -9.13
C MET A 47 4.39 2.49 -9.42
N MET A 48 4.81 1.29 -9.85
CA MET A 48 3.90 0.17 -10.10
C MET A 48 3.09 -0.22 -8.85
N VAL A 49 3.72 -0.24 -7.66
CA VAL A 49 3.00 -0.53 -6.40
C VAL A 49 1.93 0.52 -6.11
N GLN A 50 2.18 1.79 -6.42
CA GLN A 50 1.16 2.83 -6.24
C GLN A 50 0.03 2.72 -7.26
N GLU A 51 0.34 2.45 -8.52
CA GLU A 51 -0.70 2.22 -9.54
C GLU A 51 -1.59 1.01 -9.19
N VAL A 52 -1.00 -0.07 -8.67
CA VAL A 52 -1.76 -1.22 -8.16
C VAL A 52 -2.60 -0.82 -6.94
N ARG A 53 -2.06 -0.03 -6.00
CA ARG A 53 -2.83 0.43 -4.83
C ARG A 53 -4.03 1.30 -5.22
N ASP A 54 -3.89 2.13 -6.23
CA ASP A 54 -4.95 3.02 -6.71
C ASP A 54 -5.99 2.30 -7.58
N SER A 55 -5.58 1.21 -8.25
CA SER A 55 -6.47 0.42 -9.13
C SER A 55 -7.12 -0.78 -8.45
N VAL A 56 -6.60 -1.22 -7.29
CA VAL A 56 -7.13 -2.38 -6.57
C VAL A 56 -8.28 -1.98 -5.67
N THR A 57 -9.44 -2.54 -5.99
CA THR A 57 -10.63 -2.53 -5.16
C THR A 57 -10.43 -3.39 -3.90
N LEU A 58 -11.33 -3.27 -2.93
CA LEU A 58 -11.27 -4.05 -1.68
C LEU A 58 -11.17 -5.57 -1.93
N ILE A 59 -10.38 -6.28 -1.11
CA ILE A 59 -10.44 -7.76 -1.04
C ILE A 59 -11.59 -8.21 -0.16
N ASP A 60 -11.92 -9.50 -0.24
CA ASP A 60 -12.99 -10.13 0.54
C ASP A 60 -12.87 -9.87 2.05
N ALA A 61 -11.66 -9.99 2.61
CA ALA A 61 -11.42 -9.72 4.03
C ALA A 61 -11.75 -8.27 4.42
N GLU A 62 -11.44 -7.29 3.56
CA GLU A 62 -11.76 -5.87 3.77
C GLU A 62 -13.28 -5.63 3.60
N CYS A 63 -13.90 -6.31 2.63
CA CYS A 63 -15.35 -6.28 2.45
C CYS A 63 -16.09 -6.80 3.69
N ASP A 64 -15.62 -7.90 4.29
CA ASP A 64 -16.19 -8.46 5.50
C ASP A 64 -16.06 -7.51 6.70
N GLN A 65 -14.89 -6.86 6.84
CA GLN A 65 -14.67 -5.85 7.85
C GLN A 65 -15.60 -4.64 7.68
N MET A 66 -15.79 -4.16 6.45
CA MET A 66 -16.71 -3.07 6.14
C MET A 66 -18.16 -3.45 6.46
N GLN A 67 -18.60 -4.65 6.07
CA GLN A 67 -19.94 -5.14 6.40
C GLN A 67 -20.15 -5.23 7.92
N GLN A 68 -19.14 -5.71 8.65
CA GLN A 68 -19.20 -5.80 10.10
C GLN A 68 -19.26 -4.41 10.75
N ALA A 69 -18.48 -3.44 10.26
CA ALA A 69 -18.52 -2.06 10.75
C ALA A 69 -19.92 -1.45 10.58
N VAL A 70 -20.53 -1.58 9.39
CA VAL A 70 -21.88 -1.09 9.14
C VAL A 70 -22.92 -1.82 10.00
N ARG A 71 -22.75 -3.13 10.20
CA ARG A 71 -23.62 -3.92 11.09
C ARG A 71 -23.56 -3.45 12.53
N VAL A 72 -22.37 -3.21 13.06
CA VAL A 72 -22.17 -2.73 14.43
C VAL A 72 -22.77 -1.34 14.58
N LYS A 73 -22.42 -0.41 13.69
CA LYS A 73 -22.90 0.98 13.77
C LYS A 73 -24.43 1.09 13.64
N SER A 74 -25.02 0.40 12.66
CA SER A 74 -26.48 0.41 12.50
C SER A 74 -27.23 -0.12 13.71
N ASN A 75 -26.69 -1.16 14.38
CA ASN A 75 -27.27 -1.69 15.62
C ASN A 75 -27.09 -0.72 16.80
N GLU A 76 -25.94 -0.07 16.91
CA GLU A 76 -25.66 0.96 17.92
C GLU A 76 -26.64 2.13 17.79
N LEU A 77 -26.74 2.73 16.60
CA LEU A 77 -27.66 3.83 16.30
C LEU A 77 -29.11 3.46 16.63
N THR A 78 -29.52 2.24 16.26
CA THR A 78 -30.85 1.73 16.58
C THR A 78 -31.04 1.63 18.09
N LYS A 79 -30.13 0.99 18.84
CA LYS A 79 -30.28 0.83 20.29
C LYS A 79 -30.43 2.16 21.02
N HIS A 80 -29.69 3.19 20.61
CA HIS A 80 -29.79 4.53 21.20
C HIS A 80 -31.16 5.19 20.96
N ARG A 81 -31.78 4.95 19.80
CA ARG A 81 -33.01 5.66 19.36
C ARG A 81 -34.26 4.77 19.34
N PHE A 82 -34.14 3.50 19.71
CA PHE A 82 -35.22 2.52 19.63
C PHE A 82 -36.36 2.82 20.60
N LYS A 83 -36.07 3.44 21.75
CA LYS A 83 -37.08 3.79 22.75
C LYS A 83 -38.04 4.89 22.30
N ASP A 84 -37.64 5.67 21.29
CA ASP A 84 -38.37 6.85 20.82
C ASP A 84 -39.14 6.58 19.52
N SER A 85 -39.30 5.31 19.14
CA SER A 85 -39.90 4.93 17.86
C SER A 85 -40.88 3.77 17.98
N ASP A 86 -42.04 3.92 17.33
CA ASP A 86 -43.04 2.85 17.16
C ASP A 86 -42.61 1.77 16.15
N MET A 87 -41.43 1.92 15.53
CA MET A 87 -40.94 1.02 14.50
C MET A 87 -40.28 -0.23 15.09
N LYS A 88 -40.45 -1.39 14.43
CA LYS A 88 -39.76 -2.63 14.87
C LYS A 88 -38.24 -2.46 14.77
N PHE A 89 -37.50 -2.97 15.74
CA PHE A 89 -36.04 -2.83 15.82
C PHE A 89 -35.34 -3.21 14.50
N LYS A 90 -35.75 -4.32 13.90
CA LYS A 90 -35.19 -4.82 12.62
C LYS A 90 -35.41 -3.85 11.45
N GLU A 91 -36.55 -3.18 11.41
CA GLU A 91 -36.87 -2.21 10.35
C GLU A 91 -36.01 -0.95 10.49
N MET A 92 -35.83 -0.46 11.72
CA MET A 92 -34.96 0.68 12.01
C MET A 92 -33.49 0.38 11.70
N VAL A 93 -32.97 -0.80 12.08
CA VAL A 93 -31.62 -1.26 11.67
C VAL A 93 -31.49 -1.25 10.15
N GLY A 94 -32.48 -1.80 9.44
CA GLY A 94 -32.49 -1.85 7.98
C GLY A 94 -32.50 -0.47 7.32
N ARG A 95 -33.14 0.52 7.95
CA ARG A 95 -33.11 1.93 7.51
C ARG A 95 -31.71 2.51 7.66
N TYR A 96 -31.10 2.39 8.84
CA TYR A 96 -29.75 2.93 9.06
C TYR A 96 -28.70 2.26 8.18
N ARG A 97 -28.76 0.95 7.97
CA ARG A 97 -27.84 0.27 7.04
C ARG A 97 -27.93 0.83 5.63
N ARG A 98 -29.15 0.98 5.09
CA ARG A 98 -29.36 1.55 3.76
C ARG A 98 -28.82 2.97 3.66
N MET A 99 -29.05 3.77 4.70
CA MET A 99 -28.57 5.14 4.78
C MET A 99 -27.03 5.21 4.78
N ILE A 100 -26.37 4.45 5.66
CA ILE A 100 -24.91 4.37 5.74
C ILE A 100 -24.34 3.96 4.38
N TRP A 101 -24.89 2.91 3.74
CA TRP A 101 -24.41 2.48 2.42
C TRP A 101 -24.62 3.50 1.32
N SER A 102 -25.74 4.24 1.32
CA SER A 102 -25.97 5.31 0.34
C SER A 102 -24.93 6.41 0.49
N LYS A 103 -24.76 6.90 1.73
CA LYS A 103 -23.86 8.01 2.03
C LYS A 103 -22.39 7.66 1.89
N LEU A 104 -22.00 6.43 2.22
CA LEU A 104 -20.65 5.93 1.94
C LEU A 104 -20.36 5.98 0.43
N LYS A 105 -21.27 5.44 -0.39
CA LYS A 105 -21.09 5.42 -1.85
C LYS A 105 -21.04 6.83 -2.45
N GLU A 106 -21.88 7.73 -1.95
CA GLU A 106 -21.88 9.15 -2.35
C GLU A 106 -20.56 9.83 -1.96
N ASN A 107 -20.10 9.65 -0.72
CA ASN A 107 -18.88 10.30 -0.21
C ASN A 107 -17.62 9.88 -0.97
N PHE A 108 -17.51 8.59 -1.32
CA PHE A 108 -16.36 8.05 -2.04
C PHE A 108 -16.60 7.92 -3.55
N SER A 109 -17.73 8.43 -4.08
CA SER A 109 -18.07 8.40 -5.50
C SER A 109 -18.00 7.01 -6.16
N VAL A 110 -18.49 5.98 -5.47
CA VAL A 110 -18.47 4.57 -5.94
C VAL A 110 -19.86 3.98 -6.11
N ALA A 111 -20.05 3.16 -7.15
CA ALA A 111 -21.34 2.48 -7.40
C ALA A 111 -21.64 1.37 -6.38
N LYS A 112 -20.60 0.67 -5.90
CA LYS A 112 -20.67 -0.42 -4.91
C LYS A 112 -19.54 -0.21 -3.89
N TYR A 113 -19.80 -0.54 -2.62
CA TYR A 113 -18.78 -0.41 -1.58
C TYR A 113 -17.56 -1.31 -1.83
N SER A 114 -17.75 -2.45 -2.51
CA SER A 114 -16.63 -3.32 -2.90
C SER A 114 -15.71 -2.68 -3.93
N HIS A 115 -16.14 -1.62 -4.62
CA HIS A 115 -15.31 -0.86 -5.56
C HIS A 115 -14.56 0.30 -4.89
N LEU A 116 -14.63 0.44 -3.56
CA LEU A 116 -13.75 1.35 -2.85
C LEU A 116 -12.31 0.98 -3.16
N ARG A 117 -11.49 1.99 -3.45
CA ARG A 117 -10.06 1.78 -3.61
C ARG A 117 -9.49 1.41 -2.25
N ARG A 118 -8.54 0.48 -2.23
CA ARG A 118 -7.92 0.05 -0.98
C ARG A 118 -7.26 1.21 -0.22
N ILE A 119 -6.74 2.23 -0.91
CA ILE A 119 -6.17 3.42 -0.26
C ILE A 119 -7.19 4.18 0.58
N ASP A 120 -8.47 4.19 0.17
CA ASP A 120 -9.55 4.89 0.86
C ASP A 120 -10.21 4.00 1.95
N PHE A 121 -9.72 2.79 2.18
CA PHE A 121 -10.39 1.81 3.04
C PHE A 121 -10.46 2.26 4.50
N ASP A 122 -9.34 2.75 5.04
CA ASP A 122 -9.28 3.19 6.44
C ASP A 122 -10.20 4.40 6.67
N ASP A 123 -10.19 5.37 5.75
CA ASP A 123 -11.09 6.53 5.77
C ASP A 123 -12.56 6.11 5.66
N ALA A 124 -12.87 5.13 4.82
CA ALA A 124 -14.21 4.58 4.68
C ALA A 124 -14.70 3.89 5.97
N ILE A 125 -13.81 3.18 6.66
CA ILE A 125 -14.12 2.57 7.96
C ILE A 125 -14.36 3.64 9.02
N GLU A 126 -13.53 4.69 9.04
CA GLU A 126 -13.70 5.80 9.97
C GLU A 126 -15.02 6.54 9.73
N PHE A 127 -15.36 6.81 8.47
CA PHE A 127 -16.66 7.35 8.07
C PHE A 127 -17.82 6.55 8.65
N VAL A 128 -17.79 5.21 8.51
CA VAL A 128 -18.86 4.34 9.04
C VAL A 128 -18.91 4.40 10.56
N ARG A 129 -17.77 4.39 11.26
CA ARG A 129 -17.72 4.42 12.73
C ARG A 129 -18.27 5.73 13.30
N ASN A 130 -17.97 6.84 12.64
CA ASN A 130 -18.37 8.17 13.05
C ASN A 130 -19.74 8.61 12.50
N PHE A 131 -20.36 7.79 11.64
CA PHE A 131 -21.62 8.12 10.98
C PHE A 131 -22.73 8.55 11.96
N GLN A 132 -23.27 9.75 11.77
CA GLN A 132 -24.47 10.24 12.44
C GLN A 132 -25.57 10.49 11.39
N PRO A 133 -26.78 9.94 11.57
CA PRO A 133 -27.90 10.19 10.66
C PRO A 133 -28.27 11.68 10.51
N GLU A 134 -28.08 12.46 11.58
CA GLU A 134 -28.45 13.88 11.65
C GLU A 134 -27.70 14.76 10.64
N ASP A 135 -26.51 14.34 10.20
CA ASP A 135 -25.73 15.06 9.19
C ASP A 135 -26.35 14.97 7.77
N TYR A 136 -27.37 14.12 7.60
CA TYR A 136 -27.88 13.70 6.29
C TYR A 136 -29.41 13.72 6.17
N ILE A 137 -30.11 14.23 7.19
CA ILE A 137 -31.58 14.37 7.27
C ILE A 137 -31.92 15.84 7.30
#